data_AF-A0AAW2YD99-F1
#
_entry.id   AF-A0AAW2YD99-F1
#
_cell.length_a   1.000
_cell.length_b   1.000
_cell.length_c   1.000
_cell.angle_alpha   90.00
_cell.angle_beta   90.00
_cell.angle_gamma   90.00
#
_symmetry.space_group_name_H-M   'P 1'
#
loop_
_entity.id
_entity.type
_entity.pdbx_description
1 polymer ?
#
loop_
_entity_poly.entity_id
_entity_poly.type
_entity_poly.pdbx_seq_one_letter_code
_entity_poly.pdbx_strand_id
1 'polypeptide(L)'
;MEPPESTAAEKIILQWDSTASEDARERMIFTGDRQEIDRYLDAVDELQKAMSSATLSDSSSTTSSALQIAMARLEDEFRNILLSHTCPVEADWLTESTQLEFASQEFELKEEIAESSSDKQFEHQESNSSSTSSCYKTTSSIREVDLIPSDAVYDLRCIAERMIAAGYLRECIQVYASVRKSAVDASLKKLNVEKLSIGDIQRLEWETLETKIRRWIRAAKICVRVLFASERRLCEEIFEGLGNSADDACFMETIKSPAIQLFNFAEAISISRRSPEKLFKILDLHDALSDLLPDIESVFESKSSESIRVQAVEILSRLAEAARGILSEFENAVLREPSKVAVPGGRFIP
;
A
#
# COMPACT_ATOMS: atom_id res chain seq x y z
N MET A 1 27.38 27.11 -46.37
CA MET A 1 26.35 26.97 -45.33
C MET A 1 26.93 25.98 -44.34
N GLU A 2 27.60 26.50 -43.30
CA GLU A 2 28.14 25.64 -42.24
C GLU A 2 26.97 24.95 -41.53
N PRO A 3 27.10 23.67 -41.15
CA PRO A 3 26.08 23.02 -40.34
C PRO A 3 25.95 23.79 -39.02
N PRO A 4 24.76 23.90 -38.42
CA PRO A 4 24.62 24.51 -37.11
C PRO A 4 25.53 23.74 -36.14
N GLU A 5 26.43 24.45 -35.46
CA GLU A 5 27.31 23.84 -34.46
C GLU A 5 26.44 23.24 -33.35
N SER A 6 26.37 21.91 -33.32
CA SER A 6 25.69 21.19 -32.24
C SER A 6 26.34 21.54 -30.91
N THR A 7 25.50 21.94 -29.95
CA THR A 7 25.94 22.43 -28.64
C THR A 7 26.66 21.31 -27.86
N ALA A 8 27.46 21.69 -26.85
CA ALA A 8 28.15 20.69 -26.02
C ALA A 8 27.16 19.71 -25.35
N ALA A 9 26.01 20.22 -24.89
CA ALA A 9 24.93 19.43 -24.31
C ALA A 9 24.32 18.42 -25.31
N GLU A 10 24.02 18.84 -26.55
CA GLU A 10 23.50 17.94 -27.57
C GLU A 10 24.46 16.78 -27.85
N LYS A 11 25.77 17.05 -27.91
CA LYS A 11 26.78 16.00 -28.13
C LYS A 11 26.82 14.98 -26.98
N ILE A 12 26.69 15.44 -25.73
CA ILE A 12 26.62 14.56 -24.56
C ILE A 12 25.39 13.65 -24.67
N ILE A 13 24.22 14.19 -24.99
CA ILE A 13 23.00 13.38 -25.12
C ILE A 13 23.09 12.39 -26.28
N LEU A 14 23.56 12.82 -27.45
CA LEU A 14 23.64 11.97 -28.64
C LEU A 14 24.63 10.80 -28.45
N GLN A 15 25.59 10.91 -27.54
CA GLN A 15 26.47 9.79 -27.17
C GLN A 15 25.70 8.63 -26.52
N TRP A 16 24.58 8.93 -25.87
CA TRP A 16 23.72 7.96 -25.18
C TRP A 16 22.46 7.59 -25.97
N ASP A 17 22.41 7.93 -27.26
CA ASP A 17 21.35 7.48 -28.14
C ASP A 17 21.42 5.95 -28.31
N SER A 18 20.44 5.25 -27.75
CA SER A 18 20.30 3.79 -27.83
C SER A 18 20.15 3.27 -29.27
N THR A 19 19.83 4.13 -30.24
CA THR A 19 19.77 3.77 -31.67
C THR A 19 21.12 3.91 -32.38
N ALA A 20 22.07 4.63 -31.78
CA ALA A 20 23.35 4.93 -32.41
C ALA A 20 24.40 3.81 -32.20
N SER A 21 24.31 3.05 -31.09
CA SER A 21 25.27 1.99 -30.77
C SER A 21 24.71 0.95 -29.79
N GLU A 22 25.10 -0.31 -29.96
CA GLU A 22 24.82 -1.40 -29.00
C GLU A 22 25.40 -1.09 -27.61
N ASP A 23 26.59 -0.46 -27.57
CA ASP A 23 27.28 -0.06 -26.35
C ASP A 23 26.49 1.00 -25.55
N ALA A 24 25.81 1.91 -26.25
CA ALA A 24 24.95 2.91 -25.63
C ALA A 24 23.64 2.29 -25.11
N ARG A 25 23.16 1.22 -25.75
CA ARG A 25 21.97 0.49 -25.32
C ARG A 25 22.18 -0.31 -24.03
N GLU A 26 23.37 -0.87 -23.82
CA GLU A 26 23.64 -1.77 -22.68
C GLU A 26 24.23 -1.07 -21.45
N ARG A 27 25.12 -0.08 -21.65
CA ARG A 27 25.73 0.67 -20.54
C ARG A 27 24.68 1.52 -19.86
N MET A 28 24.68 1.65 -18.53
CA MET A 28 23.77 2.50 -17.76
C MET A 28 24.55 3.63 -17.06
N ILE A 29 24.09 4.87 -17.21
CA ILE A 29 24.72 6.10 -16.69
C ILE A 29 24.77 6.06 -15.17
N PHE A 30 23.67 5.63 -14.53
CA PHE A 30 23.56 5.59 -13.07
C PHE A 30 24.28 4.40 -12.42
N THR A 31 24.95 3.56 -13.23
CA THR A 31 25.92 2.57 -12.73
C THR A 31 27.37 3.08 -12.79
N GLY A 32 27.58 4.24 -13.43
CA GLY A 32 28.88 4.87 -13.61
C GLY A 32 29.31 5.74 -12.43
N ASP A 33 30.20 6.69 -12.69
CA ASP A 33 30.67 7.62 -11.68
C ASP A 33 29.69 8.79 -11.48
N ARG A 34 29.71 9.39 -10.28
CA ARG A 34 28.83 10.54 -9.96
C ARG A 34 29.04 11.73 -10.89
N GLN A 35 30.26 11.93 -11.40
CA GLN A 35 30.57 13.05 -12.29
C GLN A 35 29.95 12.86 -13.68
N GLU A 36 29.81 11.63 -14.15
CA GLU A 36 29.18 11.27 -15.42
C GLU A 36 27.67 11.45 -15.33
N ILE A 37 27.07 11.04 -14.21
CA ILE A 37 25.65 11.29 -13.90
C ILE A 37 25.40 12.80 -13.89
N ASP A 38 26.15 13.56 -13.10
CA ASP A 38 25.94 15.01 -12.96
C ASP A 38 26.16 15.73 -14.30
N ARG A 39 27.19 15.35 -15.08
CA ARG A 39 27.42 15.89 -16.44
C ARG A 39 26.24 15.64 -17.39
N TYR A 40 25.64 14.45 -17.32
CA TYR A 40 24.50 14.13 -18.16
C TYR A 40 23.25 14.92 -17.74
N LEU A 41 22.99 15.00 -16.43
CA LEU A 41 21.86 15.75 -15.89
C LEU A 41 21.97 17.26 -16.17
N ASP A 42 23.16 17.84 -16.06
CA ASP A 42 23.43 19.24 -16.42
C ASP A 42 23.17 19.50 -17.92
N ALA A 43 23.57 18.56 -18.79
CA ALA A 43 23.30 18.65 -20.23
C ALA A 43 21.79 18.62 -20.53
N VAL A 44 21.01 17.83 -19.80
CA VAL A 44 19.53 17.84 -19.90
C VAL A 44 18.97 19.19 -19.48
N ASP A 45 19.45 19.76 -18.37
CA ASP A 45 18.99 21.05 -17.87
C ASP A 45 19.31 22.20 -18.85
N GLU A 46 20.48 22.15 -19.49
CA GLU A 46 20.86 23.08 -20.55
C GLU A 46 19.93 22.97 -21.77
N LEU A 47 19.62 21.76 -22.23
CA LEU A 47 18.68 21.54 -23.35
C LEU A 47 17.28 22.05 -23.02
N GLN A 48 16.77 21.79 -21.82
CA GLN A 48 15.46 22.26 -21.38
C GLN A 48 15.39 23.80 -21.34
N LYS A 49 16.43 24.46 -20.82
CA LYS A 49 16.54 25.93 -20.81
C LYS A 49 16.61 26.51 -22.21
N ALA A 50 17.35 25.87 -23.12
CA ALA A 50 17.44 26.28 -24.51
C ALA A 50 16.07 26.16 -25.21
N MET A 51 15.36 25.05 -25.00
CA MET A 51 14.04 24.78 -25.56
C MET A 51 12.98 25.80 -25.08
N SER A 52 13.01 26.15 -23.80
CA SER A 52 12.07 27.14 -23.23
C SER A 52 12.38 28.59 -23.63
N SER A 53 13.62 28.88 -24.07
CA SER A 53 14.02 30.20 -24.58
C SER A 53 13.81 30.37 -26.10
N ALA A 54 13.81 29.27 -26.85
CA ALA A 54 13.76 29.27 -28.32
C ALA A 54 12.32 29.35 -28.85
N THR A 55 11.73 30.55 -28.88
CA THR A 55 10.38 30.77 -29.42
C THR A 55 10.32 31.03 -30.93
N LEU A 56 11.44 31.17 -31.67
CA LEU A 56 11.39 31.64 -33.09
C LEU A 56 12.51 31.14 -34.06
N SER A 57 13.19 30.01 -33.86
CA SER A 57 14.27 29.54 -34.79
C SER A 57 14.18 28.08 -35.28
N ASP A 58 14.72 27.83 -36.48
CA ASP A 58 14.86 26.51 -37.15
C ASP A 58 15.72 25.50 -36.38
N SER A 59 16.54 25.96 -35.42
CA SER A 59 17.33 25.13 -34.50
C SER A 59 16.48 24.37 -33.47
N SER A 60 15.18 24.63 -33.41
CA SER A 60 14.25 23.93 -32.52
C SER A 60 14.12 22.43 -32.81
N SER A 61 14.32 22.00 -34.06
CA SER A 61 14.11 20.60 -34.44
C SER A 61 15.17 19.64 -33.89
N THR A 62 16.45 20.03 -33.93
CA THR A 62 17.57 19.22 -33.42
C THR A 62 17.56 19.16 -31.90
N THR A 63 17.35 20.29 -31.24
CA THR A 63 17.26 20.37 -29.77
C THR A 63 16.04 19.61 -29.24
N SER A 64 14.91 19.64 -29.97
CA SER A 64 13.73 18.83 -29.66
C SER A 64 14.02 17.33 -29.79
N SER A 65 14.69 16.91 -30.86
CA SER A 65 15.11 15.52 -31.04
C SER A 65 16.08 15.07 -29.94
N ALA A 66 17.06 15.90 -29.58
CA ALA A 66 17.98 15.60 -28.49
C ALA A 66 17.23 15.49 -27.15
N LEU A 67 16.27 16.37 -26.86
CA LEU A 67 15.46 16.28 -25.66
C LEU A 67 14.64 14.98 -25.61
N GLN A 68 14.06 14.55 -26.73
CA GLN A 68 13.34 13.27 -26.80
C GLN A 68 14.26 12.07 -26.51
N ILE A 69 15.47 12.07 -27.07
CA ILE A 69 16.48 11.04 -26.79
C ILE A 69 16.84 11.06 -25.30
N ALA A 70 17.06 12.25 -24.73
CA ALA A 70 17.37 12.40 -23.32
C ALA A 70 16.25 11.86 -22.41
N MET A 71 14.98 12.15 -22.73
CA MET A 71 13.84 11.68 -21.94
C MET A 71 13.66 10.16 -22.04
N ALA A 72 13.79 9.58 -23.24
CA ALA A 72 13.77 8.13 -23.41
C ALA A 72 14.89 7.46 -22.60
N ARG A 73 16.07 8.08 -22.58
CA ARG A 73 17.21 7.57 -21.82
C ARG A 73 16.99 7.66 -20.30
N LEU A 74 16.50 8.80 -19.82
CA LEU A 74 16.15 8.99 -18.41
C LEU A 74 15.06 7.99 -17.97
N GLU A 75 14.09 7.70 -18.83
CA GLU A 75 13.09 6.67 -18.59
C GLU A 75 13.71 5.28 -18.37
N ASP A 76 14.68 4.90 -19.21
CA ASP A 76 15.39 3.63 -19.10
C ASP A 76 16.26 3.54 -17.83
N GLU A 77 16.97 4.61 -17.48
CA GLU A 77 17.75 4.70 -16.23
C GLU A 77 16.85 4.62 -15.01
N PHE A 78 15.73 5.36 -15.01
CA PHE A 78 14.74 5.34 -13.92
C PHE A 78 14.21 3.92 -13.71
N ARG A 79 13.85 3.23 -14.81
CA ARG A 79 13.45 1.82 -14.76
C ARG A 79 14.54 0.92 -14.20
N ASN A 80 15.79 1.11 -14.63
CA ASN A 80 16.92 0.28 -14.23
C ASN A 80 17.26 0.43 -12.74
N ILE A 81 17.26 1.66 -12.21
CA ILE A 81 17.46 1.92 -10.78
C ILE A 81 16.37 1.23 -9.96
N LEU A 82 15.10 1.38 -10.35
CA LEU A 82 13.98 0.72 -9.70
C LEU A 82 14.13 -0.81 -9.71
N LEU A 83 14.43 -1.41 -10.86
CA LEU A 83 14.61 -2.85 -10.99
C LEU A 83 15.77 -3.39 -10.15
N SER A 84 16.86 -2.63 -10.03
CA SER A 84 18.04 -3.04 -9.29
C SER A 84 17.84 -3.04 -7.77
N HIS A 85 16.90 -2.24 -7.27
CA HIS A 85 16.68 -2.04 -5.83
C HIS A 85 15.34 -2.56 -5.32
N THR A 86 14.46 -3.00 -6.23
CA THR A 86 13.13 -3.48 -5.86
C THR A 86 13.15 -4.96 -5.50
N CYS A 87 12.80 -5.27 -4.26
CA CYS A 87 12.57 -6.64 -3.79
C CYS A 87 11.13 -6.78 -3.24
N PRO A 88 10.42 -7.90 -3.49
CA PRO A 88 9.14 -8.15 -2.85
C PRO A 88 9.31 -8.29 -1.33
N VAL A 89 8.46 -7.61 -0.57
CA VAL A 89 8.41 -7.68 0.89
C VAL A 89 8.25 -9.15 1.31
N GLU A 90 9.20 -9.64 2.11
CA GLU A 90 9.27 -11.06 2.48
C GLU A 90 8.29 -11.40 3.61
N ALA A 91 7.98 -12.69 3.73
CA ALA A 91 7.10 -13.19 4.78
C ALA A 91 7.71 -13.03 6.18
N ASP A 92 9.00 -12.75 6.32
CA ASP A 92 9.71 -12.67 7.61
C ASP A 92 9.23 -11.50 8.50
N TRP A 93 8.59 -10.48 7.90
CA TRP A 93 7.85 -9.45 8.65
C TRP A 93 6.64 -9.99 9.42
N LEU A 94 6.13 -11.18 9.04
CA LEU A 94 5.09 -11.89 9.79
C LEU A 94 5.61 -12.29 11.18
N THR A 95 6.87 -12.68 11.31
CA THR A 95 7.45 -13.20 12.56
C THR A 95 7.70 -12.10 13.59
N GLU A 96 8.24 -10.95 13.21
CA GLU A 96 8.43 -9.82 14.14
C GLU A 96 7.13 -9.11 14.51
N SER A 97 6.19 -8.97 13.55
CA SER A 97 4.90 -8.32 13.81
C SER A 97 3.98 -9.18 14.68
N THR A 98 4.00 -10.52 14.51
CA THR A 98 3.26 -11.41 15.44
C THR A 98 3.89 -11.46 16.82
N GLN A 99 5.23 -11.40 16.97
CA GLN A 99 5.83 -11.39 18.31
C GLN A 99 5.44 -10.15 19.14
N LEU A 100 5.30 -8.98 18.52
CA LEU A 100 4.92 -7.75 19.21
C LEU A 100 3.41 -7.65 19.48
N GLU A 101 2.56 -8.15 18.59
CA GLU A 101 1.10 -8.17 18.81
C GLU A 101 0.65 -9.28 19.78
N PHE A 102 1.27 -10.48 19.74
CA PHE A 102 0.91 -11.56 20.68
C PHE A 102 1.46 -11.33 22.10
N ALA A 103 2.63 -10.70 22.26
CA ALA A 103 3.15 -10.34 23.58
C ALA A 103 2.27 -9.31 24.31
N SER A 104 1.57 -8.45 23.55
CA SER A 104 0.69 -7.42 24.10
C SER A 104 -0.67 -7.97 24.57
N GLN A 105 -1.16 -9.07 23.96
CA GLN A 105 -2.43 -9.70 24.34
C GLN A 105 -2.29 -10.77 25.44
N GLU A 106 -1.13 -11.39 25.62
CA GLU A 106 -0.95 -12.43 26.65
C GLU A 106 -0.76 -11.85 28.08
N PHE A 107 -0.47 -10.56 28.21
CA PHE A 107 -0.28 -9.88 29.50
C PHE A 107 -1.60 -9.42 30.16
N GLU A 108 -2.69 -9.24 29.40
CA GLU A 108 -3.97 -8.76 29.95
C GLU A 108 -4.87 -9.85 30.56
N LEU A 109 -4.52 -11.15 30.45
CA LEU A 109 -5.35 -12.26 30.96
C LEU A 109 -4.80 -12.93 32.23
N LYS A 110 -3.77 -12.37 32.88
CA LYS A 110 -3.13 -13.00 34.05
C LYS A 110 -3.31 -12.28 35.39
N GLU A 111 -4.08 -11.20 35.45
CA GLU A 111 -4.30 -10.45 36.70
C GLU A 111 -5.75 -10.52 37.18
N GLU A 112 -6.28 -11.72 37.42
CA GLU A 112 -7.56 -11.83 38.13
C GLU A 112 -7.77 -13.17 38.88
N ILE A 113 -6.77 -13.66 39.64
CA ILE A 113 -7.04 -14.56 40.77
C ILE A 113 -6.05 -14.29 41.91
N ALA A 114 -6.40 -13.35 42.80
CA ALA A 114 -5.93 -13.33 44.18
C ALA A 114 -6.98 -12.69 45.10
N GLU A 115 -7.58 -13.50 45.96
CA GLU A 115 -8.48 -13.08 47.03
C GLU A 115 -7.75 -12.23 48.10
N SER A 116 -8.43 -11.20 48.61
CA SER A 116 -8.73 -11.01 50.05
C SER A 116 -8.72 -9.53 50.53
N SER A 117 -9.86 -9.15 51.12
CA SER A 117 -10.08 -8.32 52.32
C SER A 117 -9.12 -7.16 52.68
N SER A 118 -9.67 -5.94 52.73
CA SER A 118 -9.87 -5.10 53.95
C SER A 118 -9.76 -3.60 53.68
N ASP A 119 -10.63 -2.85 54.35
CA ASP A 119 -10.76 -1.40 54.39
C ASP A 119 -9.45 -0.63 54.59
N LYS A 120 -9.35 0.55 53.95
CA LYS A 120 -9.05 1.84 54.61
C LYS A 120 -9.20 3.04 53.66
N GLN A 121 -9.99 4.02 54.10
CA GLN A 121 -10.04 5.40 53.62
C GLN A 121 -8.70 6.13 53.85
N PHE A 122 -8.32 7.03 52.95
CA PHE A 122 -7.76 8.36 53.25
C PHE A 122 -7.91 9.31 52.05
N GLU A 123 -8.15 10.59 52.36
CA GLU A 123 -8.61 11.69 51.49
C GLU A 123 -7.49 12.51 50.81
N HIS A 124 -7.92 13.25 49.77
CA HIS A 124 -7.35 14.46 49.14
C HIS A 124 -6.08 14.28 48.28
N GLN A 125 -5.98 14.85 47.06
CA GLN A 125 -6.29 16.22 46.66
C GLN A 125 -6.51 16.35 45.13
N GLU A 126 -7.23 17.41 44.74
CA GLU A 126 -7.76 17.75 43.42
C GLU A 126 -6.75 17.87 42.27
N SER A 127 -7.19 17.52 41.05
CA SER A 127 -6.93 18.32 39.84
C SER A 127 -8.00 18.02 38.79
N ASN A 128 -8.91 18.98 38.63
CA ASN A 128 -9.89 19.04 37.55
C ASN A 128 -9.16 19.36 36.23
N SER A 129 -9.24 18.46 35.26
CA SER A 129 -9.28 18.87 33.85
C SER A 129 -10.10 17.85 33.07
N SER A 130 -11.39 18.15 32.94
CA SER A 130 -12.24 17.65 31.88
C SER A 130 -11.61 18.01 30.54
N SER A 131 -11.01 17.03 29.87
CA SER A 131 -10.72 17.09 28.44
C SER A 131 -11.42 15.92 27.79
N THR A 132 -12.53 16.28 27.16
CA THR A 132 -13.19 15.57 26.07
C THR A 132 -12.29 14.54 25.39
N SER A 133 -12.61 13.26 25.61
CA SER A 133 -12.11 12.12 24.85
C SER A 133 -12.48 12.29 23.38
N SER A 134 -11.65 13.03 22.64
CA SER A 134 -11.53 12.85 21.20
C SER A 134 -10.66 11.62 21.00
N CYS A 135 -11.31 10.49 20.74
CA CYS A 135 -10.65 9.25 20.37
C CYS A 135 -10.14 9.39 18.93
N TYR A 136 -9.06 10.13 18.75
CA TYR A 136 -8.15 9.84 17.64
C TYR A 136 -7.49 8.53 18.01
N LYS A 137 -7.98 7.41 17.46
CA LYS A 137 -7.24 6.16 17.48
C LYS A 137 -5.93 6.43 16.77
N THR A 138 -4.86 6.57 17.54
CA THR A 138 -3.52 6.90 17.09
C THR A 138 -3.08 5.91 16.01
N THR A 139 -2.56 6.39 14.87
CA THR A 139 -1.92 5.60 13.78
C THR A 139 -0.60 4.92 14.21
N SER A 140 -0.45 4.65 15.52
CA SER A 140 0.74 4.11 16.18
C SER A 140 1.17 2.71 15.71
N SER A 141 0.40 2.09 14.82
CA SER A 141 0.66 0.75 14.28
C SER A 141 1.26 0.74 12.87
N ILE A 142 1.32 1.88 12.17
CA ILE A 142 2.00 1.99 10.88
C ILE A 142 3.50 1.76 11.08
N ARG A 143 4.08 0.89 10.24
CA ARG A 143 5.50 0.52 10.26
C ARG A 143 6.06 0.62 8.85
N GLU A 144 6.46 1.82 8.49
CA GLU A 144 7.14 2.08 7.22
C GLU A 144 8.54 1.48 7.22
N VAL A 145 8.93 0.95 6.07
CA VAL A 145 10.25 0.36 5.82
C VAL A 145 10.85 1.01 4.59
N ASP A 146 12.18 1.11 4.57
CA ASP A 146 12.92 1.52 3.38
C ASP A 146 12.82 0.45 2.28
N LEU A 147 12.00 0.75 1.27
CA LEU A 147 11.79 -0.12 0.11
C LEU A 147 12.94 -0.04 -0.89
N ILE A 148 13.64 1.09 -0.90
CA ILE A 148 14.75 1.43 -1.79
C ILE A 148 15.75 2.24 -0.94
N PRO A 149 17.07 2.04 -1.08
CA PRO A 149 18.08 2.83 -0.38
C PRO A 149 18.01 4.33 -0.72
N SER A 150 18.34 5.19 0.23
CA SER A 150 18.26 6.66 0.10
C SER A 150 18.99 7.21 -1.13
N ASP A 151 20.14 6.64 -1.47
CA ASP A 151 20.96 7.11 -2.60
C ASP A 151 20.24 6.88 -3.93
N ALA A 152 19.58 5.72 -4.07
CA ALA A 152 18.77 5.42 -5.24
C ALA A 152 17.48 6.27 -5.28
N VAL A 153 16.87 6.56 -4.13
CA VAL A 153 15.72 7.48 -4.05
C VAL A 153 16.11 8.88 -4.52
N TYR A 154 17.29 9.38 -4.11
CA TYR A 154 17.81 10.66 -4.56
C TYR A 154 18.00 10.70 -6.08
N ASP A 155 18.58 9.66 -6.67
CA ASP A 155 18.75 9.56 -8.12
C ASP A 155 17.43 9.49 -8.87
N LEU A 156 16.47 8.69 -8.38
CA LEU A 156 15.11 8.62 -8.93
C LEU A 156 14.43 10.00 -8.91
N ARG A 157 14.55 10.73 -7.80
CA ARG A 157 14.02 12.09 -7.69
C ARG A 157 14.67 13.04 -8.70
N CYS A 158 16.00 13.02 -8.83
CA CYS A 158 16.73 13.85 -9.80
C CYS A 158 16.27 13.60 -11.24
N ILE A 159 15.98 12.35 -11.59
CA ILE A 159 15.46 11.98 -12.90
C ILE A 159 14.00 12.46 -13.05
N ALA A 160 13.16 12.19 -12.06
CA ALA A 160 11.74 12.55 -12.07
C ALA A 160 11.55 14.06 -12.24
N GLU A 161 12.32 14.88 -11.53
CA GLU A 161 12.33 16.35 -11.65
C GLU A 161 12.50 16.80 -13.10
N ARG A 162 13.46 16.21 -13.82
CA ARG A 162 13.77 16.56 -15.21
C ARG A 162 12.73 16.03 -16.18
N MET A 163 12.26 14.79 -16.00
CA MET A 163 11.18 14.24 -16.82
C MET A 163 9.91 15.09 -16.70
N ILE A 164 9.54 15.47 -15.48
CA ILE A 164 8.33 16.26 -15.21
C ILE A 164 8.48 17.68 -15.75
N ALA A 165 9.65 18.32 -15.60
CA ALA A 165 9.94 19.63 -16.19
C ALA A 165 9.83 19.64 -17.73
N ALA A 166 10.15 18.52 -18.39
CA ALA A 166 9.96 18.33 -19.83
C ALA A 166 8.53 17.93 -20.24
N GLY A 167 7.61 17.73 -19.29
CA GLY A 167 6.23 17.32 -19.57
C GLY A 167 6.00 15.80 -19.65
N TYR A 168 6.96 14.98 -19.21
CA TYR A 168 6.92 13.51 -19.25
C TYR A 168 6.45 12.89 -17.91
N LEU A 169 5.59 13.60 -17.17
CA LEU A 169 5.06 13.13 -15.88
C LEU A 169 4.37 11.77 -15.99
N ARG A 170 3.56 11.59 -17.04
CA ARG A 170 2.76 10.38 -17.22
C ARG A 170 3.66 9.17 -17.49
N GLU A 171 4.66 9.33 -18.34
CA GLU A 171 5.64 8.31 -18.69
C GLU A 171 6.46 7.92 -17.45
N CYS A 172 6.91 8.92 -16.67
CA CYS A 172 7.62 8.69 -15.41
C CYS A 172 6.80 7.87 -14.40
N ILE A 173 5.53 8.25 -14.17
CA ILE A 173 4.61 7.51 -13.29
C ILE A 173 4.37 6.09 -13.83
N GLN A 174 4.18 5.91 -15.14
CA GLN A 174 3.95 4.60 -15.74
C GLN A 174 5.13 3.66 -15.53
N VAL A 175 6.37 4.16 -15.69
CA VAL A 175 7.56 3.35 -15.42
C VAL A 175 7.65 2.98 -13.96
N TYR A 176 7.48 3.94 -13.05
CA TYR A 176 7.46 3.69 -11.62
C TYR A 176 6.46 2.58 -11.27
N ALA A 177 5.20 2.79 -11.64
CA ALA A 177 4.11 1.88 -11.31
C ALA A 177 4.30 0.52 -11.96
N SER A 178 4.84 0.43 -13.18
CA SER A 178 5.08 -0.86 -13.85
C SER A 178 6.03 -1.77 -13.06
N VAL A 179 7.09 -1.21 -12.47
CA VAL A 179 8.09 -1.95 -11.69
C VAL A 179 7.56 -2.22 -10.29
N ARG A 180 7.11 -1.17 -9.59
CA ARG A 180 6.69 -1.26 -8.18
C ARG A 180 5.43 -2.08 -7.99
N LYS A 181 4.45 -1.98 -8.88
CA LYS A 181 3.23 -2.80 -8.84
C LYS A 181 3.54 -4.29 -8.97
N SER A 182 4.51 -4.65 -9.82
CA SER A 182 4.95 -6.04 -9.94
C SER A 182 5.51 -6.58 -8.62
N ALA A 183 6.28 -5.76 -7.90
CA ALA A 183 6.82 -6.13 -6.59
C ALA A 183 5.75 -6.19 -5.49
N VAL A 184 4.79 -5.27 -5.49
CA VAL A 184 3.62 -5.29 -4.60
C VAL A 184 2.79 -6.54 -4.86
N ASP A 185 2.48 -6.86 -6.12
CA ASP A 185 1.74 -8.08 -6.50
C ASP A 185 2.49 -9.35 -6.09
N ALA A 186 3.82 -9.38 -6.25
CA ALA A 186 4.65 -10.49 -5.78
C ALA A 186 4.61 -10.63 -4.25
N SER A 187 4.59 -9.51 -3.52
CA SER A 187 4.47 -9.47 -2.06
C SER A 187 3.11 -9.99 -1.60
N LEU A 188 2.01 -9.57 -2.23
CA LEU A 188 0.67 -10.10 -1.97
C LEU A 188 0.61 -11.61 -2.21
N LYS A 189 1.24 -12.09 -3.28
CA LYS A 189 1.33 -13.52 -3.59
C LYS A 189 2.12 -14.29 -2.52
N LYS A 190 3.25 -13.75 -2.03
CA LYS A 190 4.03 -14.32 -0.92
C LYS A 190 3.20 -14.38 0.37
N LEU A 191 2.37 -13.37 0.63
CA LEU A 191 1.44 -13.31 1.76
C LEU A 191 0.19 -14.19 1.60
N ASN A 192 0.10 -14.96 0.51
CA ASN A 192 -1.04 -15.82 0.16
C ASN A 192 -2.37 -15.06 0.01
N VAL A 193 -2.32 -13.79 -0.42
CA VAL A 193 -3.50 -13.05 -0.88
C VAL A 193 -3.84 -13.52 -2.28
N GLU A 194 -4.68 -14.56 -2.35
CA GLU A 194 -5.11 -15.15 -3.61
C GLU A 194 -6.12 -14.25 -4.35
N LYS A 195 -6.03 -14.24 -5.69
CA LYS A 195 -7.08 -13.66 -6.55
C LYS A 195 -8.24 -14.64 -6.61
N LEU A 196 -9.15 -14.55 -5.65
CA LEU A 196 -10.38 -15.33 -5.62
C LEU A 196 -11.56 -14.46 -6.04
N SER A 197 -12.40 -14.99 -6.94
CA SER A 197 -13.68 -14.35 -7.20
C SER A 197 -14.65 -14.61 -6.03
N ILE A 198 -15.69 -13.77 -5.92
CA ILE A 198 -16.78 -13.98 -4.95
C ILE A 198 -17.36 -15.40 -5.08
N GLY A 199 -17.53 -15.88 -6.32
CA GLY A 199 -18.07 -17.22 -6.60
C GLY A 199 -17.11 -18.35 -6.22
N ASP A 200 -15.80 -18.13 -6.22
CA ASP A 200 -14.83 -19.12 -5.73
C ASP A 200 -14.92 -19.23 -4.22
N ILE A 201 -14.96 -18.09 -3.52
CA ILE A 201 -15.03 -18.02 -2.05
C ILE A 201 -16.30 -18.69 -1.53
N GLN A 202 -17.44 -18.48 -2.21
CA GLN A 202 -18.72 -19.08 -1.82
C GLN A 202 -18.78 -20.61 -2.02
N ARG A 203 -17.93 -21.18 -2.87
CA ARG A 203 -17.88 -22.62 -3.14
C ARG A 203 -16.89 -23.37 -2.25
N LEU A 204 -16.06 -22.66 -1.50
CA LEU A 204 -15.09 -23.28 -0.60
C LEU A 204 -15.78 -23.95 0.58
N GLU A 205 -15.23 -25.09 0.99
CA GLU A 205 -15.60 -25.73 2.25
C GLU A 205 -15.21 -24.84 3.44
N TRP A 206 -15.99 -24.97 4.52
CA TRP A 206 -15.88 -24.09 5.67
C TRP A 206 -14.50 -24.15 6.33
N GLU A 207 -13.94 -25.35 6.54
CA GLU A 207 -12.63 -25.53 7.18
C GLU A 207 -11.51 -24.82 6.38
N THR A 208 -11.57 -24.90 5.05
CA THR A 208 -10.65 -24.19 4.17
C THR A 208 -10.85 -22.68 4.26
N LEU A 209 -12.11 -22.22 4.28
CA LEU A 209 -12.44 -20.81 4.39
C LEU A 209 -11.95 -20.19 5.69
N GLU A 210 -12.12 -20.90 6.81
CA GLU A 210 -11.66 -20.48 8.13
C GLU A 210 -10.14 -20.23 8.16
N THR A 211 -9.36 -21.14 7.58
CA THR A 211 -7.91 -20.97 7.49
C THR A 211 -7.53 -19.77 6.61
N LYS A 212 -8.26 -19.53 5.52
CA LYS A 212 -8.04 -18.37 4.64
C LYS A 212 -8.40 -17.06 5.33
N ILE A 213 -9.46 -17.00 6.13
CA ILE A 213 -9.80 -15.79 6.92
C ILE A 213 -8.65 -15.43 7.87
N ARG A 214 -8.13 -16.40 8.63
CA ARG A 214 -6.99 -16.16 9.54
C ARG A 214 -5.73 -15.65 8.80
N ARG A 215 -5.44 -16.20 7.62
CA ARG A 215 -4.30 -15.75 6.79
C ARG A 215 -4.55 -14.36 6.24
N TRP A 216 -5.77 -14.08 5.78
CA TRP A 216 -6.15 -12.76 5.28
C TRP A 216 -5.98 -11.69 6.35
N ILE A 217 -6.41 -11.93 7.61
CA ILE A 217 -6.26 -10.95 8.70
C ILE A 217 -4.80 -10.54 8.88
N ARG A 218 -3.87 -11.51 8.89
CA ARG A 218 -2.43 -11.23 9.02
C ARG A 218 -1.89 -10.50 7.80
N ALA A 219 -2.28 -10.94 6.61
CA ALA A 219 -1.84 -10.32 5.37
C ALA A 219 -2.36 -8.88 5.24
N ALA A 220 -3.60 -8.62 5.63
CA ALA A 220 -4.21 -7.29 5.57
C ALA A 220 -3.47 -6.29 6.47
N LYS A 221 -3.11 -6.72 7.69
CA LYS A 221 -2.28 -5.90 8.60
C LYS A 221 -0.95 -5.50 7.97
N ILE A 222 -0.22 -6.46 7.40
CA ILE A 222 1.06 -6.19 6.73
C ILE A 222 0.87 -5.31 5.50
N CYS A 223 -0.12 -5.63 4.66
CA CYS A 223 -0.39 -4.86 3.45
C CYS A 223 -0.67 -3.39 3.76
N VAL A 224 -1.55 -3.10 4.73
CA VAL A 224 -1.92 -1.72 5.07
C VAL A 224 -0.79 -1.02 5.83
N ARG A 225 -0.32 -1.60 6.94
CA ARG A 225 0.60 -0.93 7.87
C ARG A 225 2.04 -0.86 7.39
N VAL A 226 2.45 -1.76 6.49
CA VAL A 226 3.83 -1.84 6.01
C VAL A 226 3.89 -1.56 4.52
N LEU A 227 3.27 -2.41 3.69
CA LEU A 227 3.50 -2.36 2.24
C LEU A 227 2.94 -1.08 1.60
N PHE A 228 1.67 -0.78 1.85
CA PHE A 228 1.00 0.38 1.27
C PHE A 228 1.50 1.69 1.91
N ALA A 229 1.72 1.70 3.23
CA ALA A 229 2.33 2.85 3.91
C ALA A 229 3.75 3.15 3.39
N SER A 230 4.60 2.13 3.23
CA SER A 230 5.96 2.34 2.71
C SER A 230 5.94 2.80 1.25
N GLU A 231 5.04 2.25 0.43
CA GLU A 231 4.89 2.68 -0.97
C GLU A 231 4.39 4.13 -1.06
N ARG A 232 3.49 4.53 -0.16
CA ARG A 232 3.03 5.92 -0.03
C ARG A 232 4.21 6.85 0.24
N ARG A 233 5.00 6.56 1.27
CA ARG A 233 6.19 7.34 1.61
C ARG A 233 7.18 7.40 0.45
N LEU A 234 7.45 6.28 -0.23
CA LEU A 234 8.39 6.25 -1.35
C LEU A 234 7.91 7.14 -2.51
N CYS A 235 6.60 7.14 -2.81
CA CYS A 235 6.03 8.06 -3.79
C CYS A 235 6.19 9.53 -3.36
N GLU A 236 6.00 9.84 -2.08
CA GLU A 236 6.23 11.20 -1.54
C GLU A 236 7.70 11.60 -1.67
N GLU A 237 8.65 10.76 -1.25
CA GLU A 237 10.09 11.07 -1.33
C GLU A 237 10.55 11.39 -2.77
N ILE A 238 10.01 10.68 -3.76
CA ILE A 238 10.40 10.86 -5.18
C ILE A 238 9.61 11.99 -5.85
N PHE A 239 8.31 12.14 -5.58
CA PHE A 239 7.41 12.99 -6.37
C PHE A 239 6.83 14.18 -5.60
N GLU A 240 7.04 14.30 -4.30
CA GLU A 240 6.52 15.43 -3.52
C GLU A 240 7.06 16.76 -4.08
N GLY A 241 6.13 17.69 -4.34
CA GLY A 241 6.41 18.99 -4.94
C GLY A 241 6.63 18.95 -6.46
N LEU A 242 6.61 17.78 -7.10
CA LEU A 242 6.85 17.62 -8.54
C LEU A 242 5.53 17.60 -9.33
N GLY A 243 4.87 18.76 -9.39
CA GLY A 243 3.58 18.92 -10.08
C GLY A 243 2.38 18.73 -9.15
N ASN A 244 1.17 18.90 -9.70
CA ASN A 244 -0.05 18.82 -8.90
C ASN A 244 -0.37 17.36 -8.60
N SER A 245 -0.15 16.93 -7.35
CA SER A 245 -0.52 15.60 -6.84
C SER A 245 0.12 14.42 -7.60
N ALA A 246 1.37 14.57 -8.02
CA ALA A 246 2.11 13.52 -8.75
C ALA A 246 2.39 12.29 -7.89
N ASP A 247 2.76 12.51 -6.63
CA ASP A 247 2.90 11.52 -5.57
C ASP A 247 1.61 10.71 -5.38
N ASP A 248 0.46 11.38 -5.24
CA ASP A 248 -0.86 10.74 -5.13
C ASP A 248 -1.19 9.89 -6.36
N ALA A 249 -0.96 10.43 -7.56
CA ALA A 249 -1.22 9.74 -8.80
C ALA A 249 -0.33 8.50 -8.96
N CYS A 250 0.94 8.62 -8.61
CA CYS A 250 1.93 7.54 -8.64
C CYS A 250 1.58 6.41 -7.67
N PHE A 251 1.24 6.78 -6.43
CA PHE A 251 0.79 5.84 -5.40
C PHE A 251 -0.45 5.07 -5.85
N MET A 252 -1.46 5.78 -6.37
CA MET A 252 -2.72 5.15 -6.79
C MET A 252 -2.57 4.27 -8.03
N GLU A 253 -1.74 4.63 -9.01
CA GLU A 253 -1.44 3.78 -10.17
C GLU A 253 -0.81 2.44 -9.72
N THR A 254 -0.02 2.48 -8.64
CA THR A 254 0.69 1.33 -8.08
C THR A 254 -0.22 0.46 -7.19
N ILE A 255 -0.93 1.06 -6.23
CA ILE A 255 -1.59 0.34 -5.11
C ILE A 255 -3.07 0.04 -5.35
N LYS A 256 -3.78 0.76 -6.21
CA LYS A 256 -5.24 0.62 -6.36
C LYS A 256 -5.69 -0.81 -6.64
N SER A 257 -5.05 -1.48 -7.59
CA SER A 257 -5.39 -2.86 -7.94
C SER A 257 -5.06 -3.86 -6.82
N PRO A 258 -3.85 -3.85 -6.23
CA PRO A 258 -3.54 -4.63 -5.02
C PRO A 258 -4.52 -4.42 -3.85
N ALA A 259 -4.90 -3.17 -3.56
CA ALA A 259 -5.83 -2.84 -2.49
C ALA A 259 -7.22 -3.42 -2.74
N ILE A 260 -7.76 -3.25 -3.96
CA ILE A 260 -9.04 -3.84 -4.35
C ILE A 260 -8.99 -5.37 -4.21
N GLN A 261 -7.92 -6.02 -4.67
CA GLN A 261 -7.75 -7.47 -4.53
C GLN A 261 -7.79 -7.91 -3.06
N LEU A 262 -7.12 -7.18 -2.17
CA LEU A 262 -7.13 -7.47 -0.75
C LEU A 262 -8.55 -7.37 -0.17
N PHE A 263 -9.26 -6.27 -0.43
CA PHE A 263 -10.60 -6.04 0.15
C PHE A 263 -11.70 -6.90 -0.46
N ASN A 264 -11.58 -7.33 -1.72
CA ASN A 264 -12.53 -8.22 -2.38
C ASN A 264 -12.76 -9.54 -1.61
N PHE A 265 -11.72 -10.05 -0.93
CA PHE A 265 -11.86 -11.24 -0.11
C PHE A 265 -12.82 -10.99 1.07
N ALA A 266 -12.59 -9.92 1.84
CA ALA A 266 -13.45 -9.57 2.97
C ALA A 266 -14.87 -9.21 2.50
N GLU A 267 -14.99 -8.54 1.35
CA GLU A 267 -16.28 -8.25 0.74
C GLU A 267 -17.06 -9.53 0.43
N ALA A 268 -16.43 -10.54 -0.17
CA ALA A 268 -17.06 -11.82 -0.48
C ALA A 268 -17.55 -12.57 0.77
N ILE A 269 -16.82 -12.49 1.88
CA ILE A 269 -17.24 -13.05 3.17
C ILE A 269 -18.48 -12.32 3.70
N SER A 270 -18.50 -10.98 3.60
CA SER A 270 -19.61 -10.15 4.10
C SER A 270 -20.95 -10.42 3.42
N ILE A 271 -20.94 -10.98 2.20
CA ILE A 271 -22.13 -11.41 1.45
C ILE A 271 -22.33 -12.92 1.39
N SER A 272 -21.49 -13.68 2.07
CA SER A 272 -21.61 -15.13 2.07
C SER A 272 -22.89 -15.57 2.80
N ARG A 273 -23.37 -16.79 2.48
CA ARG A 273 -24.54 -17.36 3.16
C ARG A 273 -24.33 -17.36 4.67
N ARG A 274 -25.30 -16.78 5.39
CA ARG A 274 -25.38 -16.75 6.84
C ARG A 274 -25.53 -18.17 7.40
N SER A 275 -24.71 -18.50 8.38
CA SER A 275 -24.83 -19.71 9.18
C SER A 275 -24.19 -19.49 10.56
N PRO A 276 -24.72 -20.10 11.63
CA PRO A 276 -24.19 -19.95 12.99
C PRO A 276 -22.70 -20.29 13.11
N GLU A 277 -22.25 -21.33 12.41
CA GLU A 277 -20.86 -21.80 12.38
C GLU A 277 -19.86 -20.71 11.94
N LYS A 278 -20.31 -19.72 11.16
CA LYS A 278 -19.45 -18.66 10.62
C LYS A 278 -19.32 -17.45 11.52
N LEU A 279 -20.18 -17.31 12.53
CA LEU A 279 -20.35 -16.08 13.32
C LEU A 279 -19.01 -15.59 13.88
N PHE A 280 -18.27 -16.46 14.57
CA PHE A 280 -17.02 -16.08 15.22
C PHE A 280 -15.96 -15.58 14.22
N LYS A 281 -15.85 -16.17 13.04
CA LYS A 281 -14.87 -15.73 12.05
C LYS A 281 -15.28 -14.47 11.30
N ILE A 282 -16.58 -14.22 11.16
CA ILE A 282 -17.09 -12.93 10.68
C ILE A 282 -16.76 -11.83 11.68
N LEU A 283 -16.89 -12.12 12.98
CA LEU A 283 -16.49 -11.19 14.06
C LEU A 283 -14.97 -10.97 14.07
N ASP A 284 -14.15 -12.02 13.99
CA ASP A 284 -12.70 -11.89 13.88
C ASP A 284 -12.29 -10.98 12.69
N LEU A 285 -12.98 -11.13 11.56
CA LEU A 285 -12.73 -10.33 10.36
C LEU A 285 -13.20 -8.88 10.53
N HIS A 286 -14.37 -8.68 11.15
CA HIS A 286 -14.90 -7.36 11.50
C HIS A 286 -13.93 -6.61 12.42
N ASP A 287 -13.47 -7.25 13.49
CA ASP A 287 -12.60 -6.63 14.47
C ASP A 287 -11.24 -6.28 13.86
N ALA A 288 -10.67 -7.18 13.05
CA ALA A 288 -9.44 -6.92 12.31
C ALA A 288 -9.59 -5.74 11.33
N LEU A 289 -10.70 -5.63 10.62
CA LEU A 289 -10.92 -4.51 9.70
C LEU A 289 -11.19 -3.20 10.46
N SER A 290 -11.91 -3.25 11.58
CA SER A 290 -12.15 -2.10 12.46
C SER A 290 -10.86 -1.56 13.07
N ASP A 291 -9.94 -2.45 13.43
CA ASP A 291 -8.58 -2.14 13.90
C ASP A 291 -7.74 -1.47 12.80
N LEU A 292 -7.92 -1.88 11.54
CA LEU A 292 -7.18 -1.32 10.39
C LEU A 292 -7.77 -0.03 9.83
N LEU A 293 -9.03 0.30 10.10
CA LEU A 293 -9.67 1.52 9.57
C LEU A 293 -8.87 2.81 9.77
N PRO A 294 -8.33 3.14 10.97
CA PRO A 294 -7.55 4.37 11.13
C PRO A 294 -6.28 4.37 10.27
N ASP A 295 -5.62 3.22 10.13
CA ASP A 295 -4.43 3.09 9.28
C ASP A 295 -4.79 3.22 7.79
N ILE A 296 -5.94 2.64 7.38
CA ILE A 296 -6.47 2.80 6.01
C ILE A 296 -6.80 4.28 5.74
N GLU A 297 -7.42 4.98 6.69
CA GLU A 297 -7.73 6.41 6.55
C GLU A 297 -6.45 7.23 6.36
N SER A 298 -5.40 6.93 7.12
CA SER A 298 -4.10 7.60 7.03
C SER A 298 -3.37 7.30 5.72
N VAL A 299 -3.28 6.03 5.32
CA VAL A 299 -2.53 5.62 4.11
C VAL A 299 -3.24 6.08 2.83
N PHE A 300 -4.56 6.18 2.85
CA PHE A 300 -5.39 6.57 1.72
C PHE A 300 -6.06 7.93 1.90
N GLU A 301 -5.40 8.86 2.62
CA GLU A 301 -5.96 10.18 3.00
C GLU A 301 -6.43 10.99 1.79
N SER A 302 -5.72 10.90 0.67
CA SER A 302 -5.99 11.74 -0.50
C SER A 302 -7.35 11.48 -1.16
N LYS A 303 -7.80 12.46 -1.94
CA LYS A 303 -9.11 12.40 -2.61
C LYS A 303 -9.15 11.31 -3.69
N SER A 304 -8.02 11.03 -4.34
CA SER A 304 -7.94 10.01 -5.40
C SER A 304 -8.14 8.60 -4.85
N SER A 305 -7.86 8.38 -3.56
CA SER A 305 -8.02 7.11 -2.86
C SER A 305 -9.30 6.97 -2.03
N GLU A 306 -10.19 7.96 -2.03
CA GLU A 306 -11.45 7.98 -1.25
C GLU A 306 -12.28 6.70 -1.44
N SER A 307 -12.33 6.15 -2.66
CA SER A 307 -13.10 4.93 -2.95
C SER A 307 -12.65 3.71 -2.13
N ILE A 308 -11.35 3.62 -1.79
CA ILE A 308 -10.80 2.51 -0.99
C ILE A 308 -11.27 2.64 0.46
N ARG A 309 -11.27 3.86 1.00
CA ARG A 309 -11.70 4.14 2.37
C ARG A 309 -13.19 3.87 2.53
N VAL A 310 -14.00 4.35 1.58
CA VAL A 310 -15.45 4.06 1.54
C VAL A 310 -15.71 2.56 1.46
N GLN A 311 -15.01 1.84 0.57
CA GLN A 311 -15.16 0.39 0.44
C GLN A 311 -14.85 -0.33 1.76
N ALA A 312 -13.79 0.05 2.47
CA ALA A 312 -13.44 -0.57 3.76
C ALA A 312 -14.54 -0.37 4.82
N VAL A 313 -15.11 0.83 4.92
CA VAL A 313 -16.22 1.13 5.84
C VAL A 313 -17.49 0.34 5.47
N GLU A 314 -17.81 0.25 4.18
CA GLU A 314 -18.97 -0.51 3.71
C GLU A 314 -18.84 -2.01 4.00
N ILE A 315 -17.65 -2.60 3.78
CA ILE A 315 -17.38 -4.00 4.12
C ILE A 315 -17.56 -4.21 5.63
N LEU A 316 -17.03 -3.31 6.47
CA LEU A 316 -17.18 -3.40 7.92
C LEU A 316 -18.66 -3.40 8.34
N SER A 317 -19.46 -2.48 7.79
CA SER A 317 -20.91 -2.43 8.06
C SER A 317 -21.62 -3.72 7.65
N ARG A 318 -21.29 -4.26 6.46
CA ARG A 318 -21.87 -5.51 5.96
C ARG A 318 -21.49 -6.71 6.81
N LEU A 319 -20.26 -6.77 7.34
CA LEU A 319 -19.85 -7.80 8.29
C LEU A 319 -20.67 -7.73 9.59
N ALA A 320 -20.88 -6.53 10.13
CA ALA A 320 -21.72 -6.34 11.32
C ALA A 320 -23.19 -6.72 11.07
N GLU A 321 -23.73 -6.41 9.89
CA GLU A 321 -25.06 -6.85 9.47
C GLU A 321 -25.16 -8.37 9.29
N ALA A 322 -24.13 -9.00 8.72
CA ALA A 322 -24.07 -10.45 8.60
C ALA A 322 -24.08 -11.13 9.97
N ALA A 323 -23.28 -10.64 10.93
CA ALA A 323 -23.27 -11.15 12.30
C ALA A 323 -24.63 -10.99 13.00
N ARG A 324 -25.25 -9.81 12.91
CA ARG A 324 -26.61 -9.56 13.45
C ARG A 324 -27.65 -10.48 12.82
N GLY A 325 -27.57 -10.69 11.50
CA GLY A 325 -28.45 -11.61 10.78
C GLY A 325 -28.31 -13.05 11.25
N ILE A 326 -27.08 -13.54 11.45
CA ILE A 326 -26.81 -14.89 11.94
C ILE A 326 -27.38 -15.08 13.36
N LEU A 327 -27.19 -14.11 14.25
CA LEU A 327 -27.74 -14.16 15.61
C LEU A 327 -29.27 -14.22 15.61
N SER A 328 -29.92 -13.42 14.76
CA SER A 328 -31.38 -13.44 14.62
C SER A 328 -31.89 -14.77 14.04
N GLU A 329 -31.19 -15.34 13.05
CA GLU A 329 -31.53 -16.67 12.51
C GLU A 329 -31.36 -17.78 13.56
N PHE A 330 -30.32 -17.69 14.39
CA PHE A 330 -30.07 -18.61 15.50
C PHE A 330 -31.16 -18.54 16.57
N GLU A 331 -31.52 -17.32 17.02
CA GLU A 331 -32.62 -17.11 17.98
C GLU A 331 -33.93 -17.71 17.44
N ASN A 332 -34.25 -17.43 16.17
CA ASN A 332 -35.44 -17.97 15.53
C ASN A 332 -35.41 -19.50 15.41
N ALA A 333 -34.25 -20.11 15.19
CA ALA A 333 -34.09 -21.57 15.14
C ALA A 333 -34.37 -22.18 16.53
N VAL A 334 -33.77 -21.63 17.58
CA VAL A 334 -33.98 -22.08 18.97
C VAL A 334 -35.45 -21.95 19.39
N LEU A 335 -36.10 -20.83 19.08
CA LEU A 335 -37.52 -20.63 19.39
C LEU A 335 -38.46 -21.58 18.63
N ARG A 336 -38.04 -22.06 17.45
CA ARG A 336 -38.82 -22.96 16.59
C ARG A 336 -38.54 -24.45 16.84
N GLU A 337 -37.63 -24.78 17.75
CA GLU A 337 -37.36 -26.14 18.23
C GLU A 337 -37.90 -26.39 19.65
N PRO A 338 -39.22 -26.25 19.91
CA PRO A 338 -39.76 -26.69 21.18
C PRO A 338 -39.62 -28.21 21.28
N SER A 339 -38.94 -28.69 22.32
CA SER A 339 -38.79 -30.11 22.60
C SER A 339 -40.16 -30.79 22.70
N LYS A 340 -40.45 -31.69 21.76
CA LYS A 340 -41.69 -32.47 21.74
C LYS A 340 -41.63 -33.70 22.65
N VAL A 341 -40.49 -33.99 23.27
CA VAL A 341 -40.28 -35.19 24.08
C VAL A 341 -39.93 -34.78 25.50
N ALA A 342 -40.85 -35.02 26.43
CA ALA A 342 -40.56 -34.91 27.86
C ALA A 342 -39.48 -35.94 28.22
N VAL A 343 -38.29 -35.48 28.58
CA VAL A 343 -37.19 -36.37 28.98
C VAL A 343 -37.52 -36.94 30.37
N PRO A 344 -37.67 -38.27 30.53
CA PRO A 344 -37.98 -38.87 31.82
C PRO A 344 -36.89 -38.51 32.85
N GLY A 345 -37.29 -37.87 33.95
CA GLY A 345 -36.38 -37.49 35.03
C GLY A 345 -35.73 -36.10 34.92
N GLY A 346 -36.19 -35.23 34.01
CA GLY A 346 -35.76 -33.81 33.97
C GLY A 346 -34.30 -33.59 33.57
N ARG A 347 -33.71 -34.50 32.79
CA ARG A 347 -32.35 -34.32 32.27
C ARG A 347 -32.32 -33.22 31.21
N PHE A 348 -31.16 -32.57 31.09
CA PHE A 348 -30.89 -31.56 30.05
C PHE A 348 -31.16 -32.13 28.65
N ILE A 349 -31.83 -31.34 27.82
CA ILE A 349 -32.02 -31.61 26.40
C ILE A 349 -30.75 -31.06 25.70
N PRO A 350 -30.01 -31.90 24.95
CA PRO A 350 -28.79 -31.49 24.26
C PRO A 350 -29.02 -30.40 23.21
#